data_AF-A0AAJ2K2Q8-F1
#
_entry.id   AF-A0AAJ2K2Q8-F1
#
_cell.length_a   1.000
_cell.length_b   1.000
_cell.length_c   1.000
_cell.angle_alpha   90.00
_cell.angle_beta   90.00
_cell.angle_gamma   90.00
#
_symmetry.space_group_name_H-M   'P 1'
#
loop_
_entity.id
_entity.type
_entity.pdbx_description
1 polymer ?
#
loop_
_entity_poly.entity_id
_entity_poly.type
_entity_poly.pdbx_seq_one_letter_code
_entity_poly.pdbx_strand_id
1 'polypeptide(L)'
;MTINIQEIIHATQHKFGLEKYRLHTQELYREVNPFNETTYYLSMEWYPPYVKESVDEDTNPEGTAVISYDLTAGQYTSLIFVQGKSYANSPSIPNINLEEIIAWIERDTKLVYGKQFQLSHHQNGQYIFHECVDGTPLSPGGRIEIHIDEANKLVQYSKYGFYASESLIQKEAFTLSLEQVQVEQLAKQQLKLLEYPVYEEQRLLPLYGIEEVYVTNGRASIIPFEFIIHAGSWLNIDQVIEWEQAKTQPLEKVDIEWQKTVTVEQAVACEPHPDSFPITEAEQEKAVAAVVEGMSQLYPSDSGQWVLKTLHLHRHRGYIEAILREQTPSKRVFQRKLVLFIDAQRFVTVNAMDNLPFIEMFDDFQAADEVVISQDEAYVKLNEKGFIELTPVYVYHPELKKYVLCGKLDCPYAVNAANGEIMELNSI
;
A
#
# COMPACT_ATOMS: atom_id res chain seq x y z
N MET A 1 17.87 -11.81 -23.43
CA MET A 1 16.61 -12.55 -23.19
C MET A 1 15.84 -12.52 -24.50
N THR A 2 15.30 -13.64 -24.98
CA THR A 2 14.44 -13.64 -26.19
C THR A 2 13.00 -13.61 -25.71
N ILE A 3 12.36 -12.44 -25.79
CA ILE A 3 10.95 -12.29 -25.43
C ILE A 3 10.12 -12.49 -26.69
N ASN A 4 9.32 -13.57 -26.75
CA ASN A 4 8.37 -13.79 -27.81
C ASN A 4 6.94 -13.58 -27.30
N ILE A 5 6.42 -12.37 -27.51
CA ILE A 5 5.10 -11.95 -27.05
C ILE A 5 3.98 -12.85 -27.60
N GLN A 6 4.10 -13.32 -28.86
CA GLN A 6 3.09 -14.18 -29.47
C GLN A 6 3.03 -15.56 -28.83
N GLU A 7 4.18 -16.12 -28.44
CA GLU A 7 4.22 -17.39 -27.69
C GLU A 7 3.56 -17.24 -26.32
N ILE A 8 3.80 -16.11 -25.62
CA ILE A 8 3.16 -15.81 -24.32
C ILE A 8 1.64 -15.69 -24.49
N ILE A 9 1.17 -14.99 -25.51
CA ILE A 9 -0.26 -14.82 -25.80
C ILE A 9 -0.93 -16.17 -26.09
N HIS A 10 -0.33 -17.01 -26.94
CA HIS A 10 -0.85 -18.34 -27.24
C HIS A 10 -0.86 -19.24 -25.99
N ALA A 11 0.21 -19.20 -25.20
CA ALA A 11 0.29 -19.95 -23.94
C ALA A 11 -0.76 -19.47 -22.93
N THR A 12 -1.01 -18.16 -22.85
CA THR A 12 -2.04 -17.54 -22.01
C THR A 12 -3.43 -18.02 -22.42
N GLN A 13 -3.72 -17.99 -23.72
CA GLN A 13 -5.01 -18.42 -24.25
C GLN A 13 -5.31 -19.87 -23.89
N HIS A 14 -4.33 -20.76 -24.05
CA HIS A 14 -4.46 -22.17 -23.72
C HIS A 14 -4.53 -22.43 -22.21
N LYS A 15 -3.70 -21.74 -21.40
CA LYS A 15 -3.64 -21.95 -19.95
C LYS A 15 -4.97 -21.62 -19.26
N PHE A 16 -5.63 -20.55 -19.70
CA PHE A 16 -6.86 -20.06 -19.07
C PHE A 16 -8.15 -20.39 -19.84
N GLY A 17 -8.09 -21.25 -20.86
CA GLY A 17 -9.27 -21.71 -21.60
C GLY A 17 -10.00 -20.58 -22.34
N LEU A 18 -9.23 -19.65 -22.92
CA LEU A 18 -9.73 -18.44 -23.59
C LEU A 18 -9.96 -18.67 -25.10
N GLU A 19 -10.25 -19.90 -25.54
CA GLU A 19 -10.33 -20.22 -26.99
C GLU A 19 -11.51 -19.53 -27.68
N LYS A 20 -12.56 -19.21 -26.91
CA LYS A 20 -13.72 -18.45 -27.38
C LYS A 20 -13.57 -16.94 -27.21
N TYR A 21 -12.53 -16.50 -26.53
CA TYR A 21 -12.26 -15.10 -26.30
C TYR A 21 -11.44 -14.51 -27.45
N ARG A 22 -11.56 -13.21 -27.65
CA ARG A 22 -10.77 -12.44 -28.61
C ARG A 22 -9.83 -11.50 -27.85
N LEU A 23 -8.53 -11.56 -28.13
CA LEU A 23 -7.59 -10.55 -27.63
C LEU A 23 -7.97 -9.18 -28.22
N HIS A 24 -8.25 -8.23 -27.34
CA HIS A 24 -8.63 -6.86 -27.68
C HIS A 24 -7.42 -5.94 -27.62
N THR A 25 -6.82 -5.81 -26.44
CA THR A 25 -5.68 -4.94 -26.16
C THR A 25 -4.49 -5.78 -25.68
N GLN A 26 -3.29 -5.38 -26.09
CA GLN A 26 -2.05 -5.83 -25.47
C GLN A 26 -1.17 -4.62 -25.21
N GLU A 27 -0.66 -4.50 -24.00
CA GLU A 27 0.17 -3.37 -23.59
C GLU A 27 1.34 -3.84 -22.76
N LEU A 28 2.50 -3.23 -23.02
CA LEU A 28 3.69 -3.43 -22.21
C LEU A 28 3.86 -2.21 -21.32
N TYR A 29 4.12 -2.45 -20.05
CA TYR A 29 4.46 -1.41 -19.09
C TYR A 29 5.61 -1.88 -18.21
N ARG A 30 6.23 -0.94 -17.50
CA ARG A 30 7.27 -1.24 -16.52
C ARG A 30 6.97 -0.55 -15.20
N GLU A 31 7.39 -1.17 -14.11
CA GLU A 31 7.28 -0.59 -12.78
C GLU A 31 8.61 -0.76 -12.03
N VAL A 32 8.78 0.02 -10.97
CA VAL A 32 9.91 -0.11 -10.05
C VAL A 32 9.46 -0.87 -8.83
N ASN A 33 10.15 -1.97 -8.51
CA ASN A 33 9.88 -2.74 -7.31
C ASN A 33 10.44 -2.03 -6.05
N PRO A 34 10.10 -2.48 -4.83
CA PRO A 34 10.62 -1.89 -3.58
C PRO A 34 12.15 -1.87 -3.43
N PHE A 35 12.89 -2.59 -4.28
CA PHE A 35 14.36 -2.67 -4.29
C PHE A 35 15.00 -1.78 -5.36
N ASN A 36 14.21 -0.91 -5.99
CA ASN A 36 14.60 -0.05 -7.11
C ASN A 36 14.99 -0.82 -8.38
N GLU A 37 14.46 -2.01 -8.58
CA GLU A 37 14.67 -2.79 -9.80
C GLU A 37 13.49 -2.59 -10.74
N THR A 38 13.75 -2.64 -12.05
CA THR A 38 12.72 -2.49 -13.08
C THR A 38 12.11 -3.83 -13.43
N THR A 39 10.80 -3.95 -13.31
CA THR A 39 10.03 -5.12 -13.76
C THR A 39 9.21 -4.76 -14.97
N TYR A 40 9.18 -5.64 -15.97
CA TYR A 40 8.41 -5.48 -17.19
C TYR A 40 7.19 -6.38 -17.18
N TYR A 41 6.05 -5.84 -17.58
CA TYR A 41 4.78 -6.54 -17.60
C TYR A 41 4.12 -6.46 -18.96
N LEU A 42 3.46 -7.55 -19.35
CA LEU A 42 2.54 -7.61 -20.47
C LEU A 42 1.11 -7.70 -19.91
N SER A 43 0.32 -6.65 -20.14
CA SER A 43 -1.14 -6.66 -19.92
C SER A 43 -1.84 -7.16 -21.19
N MET A 44 -2.81 -8.05 -21.02
CA MET A 44 -3.64 -8.56 -22.11
C MET A 44 -5.11 -8.49 -21.70
N GLU A 45 -5.93 -7.87 -22.55
CA GLU A 45 -7.38 -7.80 -22.37
C GLU A 45 -8.08 -8.70 -23.37
N TRP A 46 -8.90 -9.63 -22.87
CA TRP A 46 -9.58 -10.63 -23.68
C TRP A 46 -11.09 -10.45 -23.57
N TYR A 47 -11.73 -10.14 -24.68
CA TYR A 47 -13.18 -9.95 -24.73
C TYR A 47 -13.92 -11.27 -24.92
N PRO A 48 -15.04 -11.48 -24.20
CA PRO A 48 -15.84 -12.68 -24.33
C PRO A 48 -16.59 -12.72 -25.67
N PRO A 49 -17.04 -13.90 -26.13
CA PRO A 49 -17.55 -14.11 -27.49
C PRO A 49 -18.82 -13.32 -27.85
N TYR A 50 -19.58 -12.83 -26.86
CA TYR A 50 -20.80 -12.04 -27.12
C TYR A 50 -20.51 -10.55 -27.37
N VAL A 51 -19.31 -10.06 -27.03
CA VAL A 51 -18.90 -8.67 -27.27
C VAL A 51 -18.43 -8.55 -28.71
N LYS A 52 -19.25 -7.88 -29.54
CA LYS A 52 -19.01 -7.75 -30.99
C LYS A 52 -18.40 -6.41 -31.40
N GLU A 53 -18.60 -5.37 -30.60
CA GLU A 53 -18.14 -4.00 -30.84
C GLU A 53 -17.40 -3.50 -29.59
N SER A 54 -16.46 -2.55 -29.75
CA SER A 54 -15.81 -1.95 -28.59
C SER A 54 -16.88 -1.24 -27.76
N VAL A 55 -16.92 -1.59 -26.49
CA VAL A 55 -17.72 -0.84 -25.51
C VAL A 55 -17.00 0.49 -25.27
N ASP A 56 -17.69 1.44 -24.64
CA ASP A 56 -17.15 2.72 -24.20
C ASP A 56 -15.67 2.62 -23.77
N GLU A 57 -14.80 3.52 -24.28
CA GLU A 57 -13.34 3.41 -24.15
C GLU A 57 -12.86 3.34 -22.70
N ASP A 58 -13.70 3.78 -21.76
CA ASP A 58 -13.40 3.84 -20.32
C ASP A 58 -13.86 2.61 -19.52
N THR A 59 -14.57 1.63 -20.12
CA THR A 59 -15.07 0.48 -19.37
C THR A 59 -14.91 -0.86 -20.08
N ASN A 60 -14.33 -1.82 -19.37
CA ASN A 60 -14.28 -3.20 -19.86
C ASN A 60 -15.65 -3.88 -19.69
N PRO A 61 -16.17 -4.56 -20.73
CA PRO A 61 -17.41 -5.31 -20.63
C PRO A 61 -17.32 -6.42 -19.58
N GLU A 62 -18.48 -6.78 -19.03
CA GLU A 62 -18.65 -7.95 -18.17
C GLU A 62 -17.92 -9.17 -18.74
N GLY A 63 -17.26 -9.95 -17.89
CA GLY A 63 -16.58 -11.18 -18.23
C GLY A 63 -15.36 -11.07 -19.14
N THR A 64 -14.90 -9.85 -19.43
CA THR A 64 -13.56 -9.59 -19.97
C THR A 64 -12.50 -10.14 -19.04
N ALA A 65 -11.51 -10.86 -19.58
CA ALA A 65 -10.36 -11.32 -18.82
C ALA A 65 -9.20 -10.35 -18.98
N VAL A 66 -8.75 -9.75 -17.89
CA VAL A 66 -7.55 -8.89 -17.83
C VAL A 66 -6.44 -9.71 -17.20
N ILE A 67 -5.34 -9.91 -17.93
CA ILE A 67 -4.25 -10.80 -17.52
C ILE A 67 -2.93 -10.04 -17.58
N SER A 68 -2.21 -10.02 -16.46
CA SER A 68 -0.86 -9.47 -16.38
C SER A 68 0.18 -10.58 -16.28
N TYR A 69 1.24 -10.47 -17.08
CA TYR A 69 2.36 -11.40 -17.11
C TYR A 69 3.68 -10.65 -16.86
N ASP A 70 4.44 -11.08 -15.85
CA ASP A 70 5.77 -10.59 -15.54
C ASP A 70 6.78 -11.20 -16.52
N LEU A 71 7.34 -10.36 -17.38
CA LEU A 71 8.33 -10.74 -18.39
C LEU A 71 9.70 -11.04 -17.79
N THR A 72 10.02 -10.45 -16.63
CA THR A 72 11.29 -10.66 -15.93
C THR A 72 11.28 -12.02 -15.22
N ALA A 73 10.20 -12.33 -14.51
CA ALA A 73 10.05 -13.59 -13.76
C ALA A 73 9.54 -14.75 -14.61
N GLY A 74 8.87 -14.45 -15.74
CA GLY A 74 8.22 -15.47 -16.59
C GLY A 74 7.01 -16.10 -15.92
N GLN A 75 6.22 -15.30 -15.19
CA GLN A 75 5.08 -15.76 -14.38
C GLN A 75 3.85 -14.86 -14.56
N TYR A 76 2.66 -15.42 -14.35
CA TYR A 76 1.44 -14.63 -14.31
C TYR A 76 1.33 -13.94 -12.96
N THR A 77 1.03 -12.65 -12.97
CA THR A 77 0.82 -11.85 -11.75
C THR A 77 -0.65 -11.57 -11.50
N SER A 78 -1.49 -11.51 -12.53
CA SER A 78 -2.92 -11.40 -12.34
C SER A 78 -3.74 -12.08 -13.45
N LEU A 79 -4.96 -12.45 -13.08
CA LEU A 79 -6.07 -12.82 -13.94
C LEU A 79 -7.33 -12.30 -13.26
N ILE A 80 -8.05 -11.38 -13.90
CA ILE A 80 -9.29 -10.82 -13.37
C ILE A 80 -10.37 -10.94 -14.42
N PHE A 81 -11.45 -11.63 -14.10
CA PHE A 81 -12.68 -11.60 -14.90
C PHE A 81 -13.57 -10.47 -14.40
N VAL A 82 -13.88 -9.50 -15.27
CA VAL A 82 -14.70 -8.34 -14.92
C VAL A 82 -16.07 -8.80 -14.41
N GLN A 83 -16.50 -8.22 -13.27
CA GLN A 83 -17.72 -8.59 -12.53
C GLN A 83 -17.74 -10.06 -12.04
N GLY A 84 -16.59 -10.73 -11.95
CA GLY A 84 -16.49 -12.09 -11.43
C GLY A 84 -17.18 -13.13 -12.32
N LYS A 85 -17.24 -12.93 -13.64
CA LYS A 85 -17.92 -13.85 -14.57
C LYS A 85 -16.98 -14.41 -15.62
N SER A 86 -16.88 -15.74 -15.70
CA SER A 86 -16.00 -16.41 -16.66
C SER A 86 -16.76 -17.28 -17.68
N TYR A 87 -16.46 -17.07 -18.96
CA TYR A 87 -16.96 -17.84 -20.10
C TYR A 87 -15.91 -18.81 -20.68
N ALA A 88 -14.79 -19.00 -19.98
CA ALA A 88 -13.70 -19.87 -20.39
C ALA A 88 -14.09 -21.36 -20.40
N ASN A 89 -13.48 -22.18 -21.27
CA ASN A 89 -13.89 -23.57 -21.50
C ASN A 89 -13.20 -24.63 -20.65
N SER A 90 -12.15 -24.30 -19.89
CA SER A 90 -11.31 -25.30 -19.20
C SER A 90 -11.05 -24.92 -17.73
N PRO A 91 -10.78 -25.92 -16.85
CA PRO A 91 -11.02 -25.80 -15.42
C PRO A 91 -9.86 -25.07 -14.76
N SER A 92 -10.13 -23.96 -14.08
CA SER A 92 -9.04 -23.13 -13.58
C SER A 92 -8.49 -23.52 -12.20
N ILE A 93 -9.09 -24.48 -11.48
CA ILE A 93 -8.46 -25.44 -10.55
C ILE A 93 -9.42 -26.66 -10.50
N PRO A 94 -8.99 -27.93 -10.62
CA PRO A 94 -9.88 -29.07 -10.38
C PRO A 94 -10.35 -29.08 -8.92
N ASN A 95 -11.63 -29.38 -8.67
CA ASN A 95 -12.23 -29.69 -7.36
C ASN A 95 -11.59 -29.02 -6.11
N ILE A 96 -11.93 -27.76 -5.89
CA ILE A 96 -11.06 -26.83 -5.17
C ILE A 96 -11.27 -26.89 -3.66
N ASN A 97 -10.68 -27.89 -3.00
CA ASN A 97 -10.38 -27.77 -1.58
C ASN A 97 -9.09 -26.94 -1.39
N LEU A 98 -8.86 -26.45 -0.17
CA LEU A 98 -7.70 -25.61 0.15
C LEU A 98 -6.35 -26.25 -0.25
N GLU A 99 -6.23 -27.58 -0.15
CA GLU A 99 -4.99 -28.31 -0.46
C GLU A 99 -4.67 -28.24 -1.96
N GLU A 100 -5.69 -28.31 -2.82
CA GLU A 100 -5.52 -28.18 -4.27
C GLU A 100 -5.11 -26.75 -4.68
N ILE A 101 -5.65 -25.73 -4.00
CA ILE A 101 -5.21 -24.33 -4.19
C ILE A 101 -3.75 -24.18 -3.80
N ILE A 102 -3.38 -24.68 -2.62
CA ILE A 102 -2.01 -24.62 -2.14
C ILE A 102 -1.08 -25.30 -3.14
N ALA A 103 -1.38 -26.53 -3.57
CA ALA A 103 -0.57 -27.26 -4.54
C ALA A 103 -0.50 -26.58 -5.91
N TRP A 104 -1.53 -25.83 -6.30
CA TRP A 104 -1.51 -25.01 -7.50
C TRP A 104 -0.57 -23.81 -7.35
N ILE A 105 -0.65 -23.07 -6.24
CA ILE A 105 0.25 -21.95 -5.93
C ILE A 105 1.70 -22.43 -5.90
N GLU A 106 2.02 -23.52 -5.19
CA GLU A 106 3.39 -24.04 -5.07
C GLU A 106 3.96 -24.43 -6.45
N ARG A 107 3.12 -25.00 -7.32
CA ARG A 107 3.54 -25.40 -8.67
C ARG A 107 3.84 -24.21 -9.56
N ASP A 108 2.99 -23.18 -9.52
CA ASP A 108 3.07 -22.00 -10.39
C ASP A 108 4.16 -21.03 -9.91
N THR A 109 4.24 -20.80 -8.60
CA THR A 109 5.13 -19.78 -8.01
C THR A 109 6.46 -20.34 -7.51
N LYS A 110 6.58 -21.66 -7.30
CA LYS A 110 7.69 -22.34 -6.60
C LYS A 110 7.85 -21.96 -5.12
N LEU A 111 6.89 -21.25 -4.55
CA LEU A 111 6.83 -21.00 -3.11
C LEU A 111 6.42 -22.27 -2.36
N VAL A 112 6.73 -22.33 -1.07
CA VAL A 112 6.37 -23.46 -0.20
C VAL A 112 5.41 -23.01 0.90
N TYR A 113 4.28 -23.71 1.03
CA TYR A 113 3.27 -23.39 2.04
C TYR A 113 3.79 -23.63 3.45
N GLY A 114 3.40 -22.76 4.39
CA GLY A 114 3.85 -22.80 5.78
C GLY A 114 5.24 -22.20 5.99
N LYS A 115 6.09 -22.16 4.94
CA LYS A 115 7.44 -21.59 4.98
C LYS A 115 7.52 -20.20 4.38
N GLN A 116 6.93 -20.01 3.19
CA GLN A 116 7.03 -18.77 2.40
C GLN A 116 5.69 -18.07 2.22
N PHE A 117 4.58 -18.80 2.38
CA PHE A 117 3.25 -18.21 2.39
C PHE A 117 2.29 -19.04 3.25
N GLN A 118 1.26 -18.38 3.80
CA GLN A 118 0.23 -19.01 4.63
C GLN A 118 -1.15 -18.40 4.37
N LEU A 119 -2.19 -19.19 4.59
CA LEU A 119 -3.56 -18.73 4.49
C LEU A 119 -3.86 -17.77 5.64
N SER A 120 -4.33 -16.58 5.32
CA SER A 120 -4.71 -15.54 6.29
C SER A 120 -6.23 -15.39 6.41
N HIS A 121 -6.96 -15.56 5.31
CA HIS A 121 -8.40 -15.37 5.26
C HIS A 121 -9.02 -16.29 4.21
N HIS A 122 -10.19 -16.84 4.54
CA HIS A 122 -11.00 -17.65 3.65
C HIS A 122 -12.48 -17.44 3.94
N GLN A 123 -13.21 -16.86 2.98
CA GLN A 123 -14.65 -16.65 3.08
C GLN A 123 -15.25 -16.55 1.68
N ASN A 124 -16.45 -17.11 1.47
CA ASN A 124 -17.23 -16.98 0.23
C ASN A 124 -16.45 -17.29 -1.07
N GLY A 125 -15.56 -18.29 -1.07
CA GLY A 125 -14.75 -18.64 -2.24
C GLY A 125 -13.56 -17.71 -2.49
N GLN A 126 -13.31 -16.73 -1.62
CA GLN A 126 -12.11 -15.90 -1.59
C GLN A 126 -11.07 -16.51 -0.65
N TYR A 127 -9.85 -16.67 -1.15
CA TYR A 127 -8.69 -17.17 -0.43
C TYR A 127 -7.58 -16.11 -0.48
N ILE A 128 -7.10 -15.69 0.68
CA ILE A 128 -6.03 -14.72 0.79
C ILE A 128 -4.86 -15.34 1.52
N PHE A 129 -3.71 -15.38 0.85
CA PHE A 129 -2.44 -15.84 1.40
C PHE A 129 -1.49 -14.66 1.57
N HIS A 130 -0.77 -14.63 2.68
CA HIS A 130 0.30 -13.67 2.93
C HIS A 130 1.64 -14.37 2.91
N GLU A 131 2.67 -13.62 2.54
CA GLU A 131 4.05 -14.05 2.67
C GLU A 131 4.45 -14.21 4.13
N CYS A 132 5.27 -15.23 4.40
CA CYS A 132 5.87 -15.47 5.71
C CYS A 132 7.31 -15.99 5.57
N VAL A 133 8.08 -15.95 6.65
CA VAL A 133 9.30 -16.73 6.83
C VAL A 133 9.09 -17.69 7.99
N ASP A 134 8.99 -18.99 7.69
CA ASP A 134 8.78 -20.05 8.68
C ASP A 134 7.56 -19.75 9.59
N GLY A 135 6.50 -19.17 9.00
CA GLY A 135 5.26 -18.76 9.68
C GLY A 135 5.27 -17.40 10.36
N THR A 136 6.39 -16.68 10.35
CA THR A 136 6.45 -15.27 10.79
C THR A 136 6.11 -14.35 9.62
N PRO A 137 5.13 -13.43 9.72
CA PRO A 137 4.75 -12.54 8.62
C PRO A 137 5.87 -11.55 8.25
N LEU A 138 5.81 -10.98 7.04
CA LEU A 138 6.67 -9.87 6.59
C LEU A 138 5.87 -8.56 6.44
N SER A 139 6.54 -7.42 6.67
CA SER A 139 6.03 -6.07 6.44
C SER A 139 7.11 -5.20 5.77
N PRO A 140 6.93 -4.75 4.51
CA PRO A 140 5.84 -5.15 3.62
C PRO A 140 6.02 -6.61 3.20
N GLY A 141 4.93 -7.30 2.87
CA GLY A 141 4.97 -8.70 2.43
C GLY A 141 4.17 -8.90 1.15
N GLY A 142 4.51 -9.95 0.41
CA GLY A 142 3.72 -10.44 -0.71
C GLY A 142 2.33 -10.93 -0.29
N ARG A 143 1.36 -10.84 -1.22
CA ARG A 143 -0.01 -11.32 -1.04
C ARG A 143 -0.46 -12.06 -2.29
N ILE A 144 -1.08 -13.23 -2.11
CA ILE A 144 -1.78 -13.96 -3.16
C ILE A 144 -3.26 -13.96 -2.85
N GLU A 145 -4.06 -13.51 -3.79
CA GLU A 145 -5.50 -13.51 -3.71
C GLU A 145 -6.08 -14.40 -4.81
N ILE A 146 -7.01 -15.26 -4.44
CA ILE A 146 -7.71 -16.17 -5.34
C ILE A 146 -9.19 -16.07 -5.03
N HIS A 147 -10.01 -15.89 -6.06
CA HIS A 147 -11.46 -15.91 -5.93
C HIS A 147 -12.06 -16.89 -6.93
N ILE A 148 -12.94 -17.73 -6.40
CA ILE A 148 -13.68 -18.75 -7.13
C ILE A 148 -15.18 -18.46 -7.02
N ASP A 149 -15.89 -18.56 -8.14
CA ASP A 149 -17.35 -18.36 -8.17
C ASP A 149 -18.14 -19.59 -7.67
N GLU A 150 -19.45 -19.45 -7.51
CA GLU A 150 -20.35 -20.54 -7.10
C GLU A 150 -20.35 -21.74 -8.05
N ALA A 151 -19.93 -21.54 -9.30
CA ALA A 151 -19.79 -22.59 -10.31
C ALA A 151 -18.40 -23.26 -10.28
N ASN A 152 -17.59 -22.98 -9.26
CA ASN A 152 -16.22 -23.45 -9.06
C ASN A 152 -15.25 -23.05 -10.18
N LYS A 153 -15.42 -21.85 -10.74
CA LYS A 153 -14.49 -21.27 -11.71
C LYS A 153 -13.61 -20.22 -11.06
N LEU A 154 -12.33 -20.20 -11.43
CA LEU A 154 -11.45 -19.09 -11.07
C LEU A 154 -11.92 -17.82 -11.76
N VAL A 155 -12.25 -16.80 -10.98
CA VAL A 155 -12.66 -15.48 -11.46
C VAL A 155 -11.64 -14.41 -11.14
N GLN A 156 -10.78 -14.67 -10.16
CA GLN A 156 -9.66 -13.79 -9.82
C GLN A 156 -8.46 -14.61 -9.34
N TYR A 157 -7.28 -14.28 -9.85
CA TYR A 157 -6.00 -14.59 -9.25
C TYR A 157 -5.15 -13.33 -9.29
N SER A 158 -4.53 -12.98 -8.18
CA SER A 158 -3.54 -11.93 -8.16
C SER A 158 -2.42 -12.25 -7.19
N LYS A 159 -1.18 -12.06 -7.63
CA LYS A 159 0.04 -12.15 -6.84
C LYS A 159 0.67 -10.77 -6.81
N TYR A 160 0.59 -10.11 -5.67
CA TYR A 160 1.11 -8.78 -5.43
C TYR A 160 2.27 -8.80 -4.42
N GLY A 161 3.07 -7.75 -4.46
CA GLY A 161 4.21 -7.58 -3.57
C GLY A 161 5.42 -8.42 -3.96
N PHE A 162 6.51 -8.21 -3.22
CA PHE A 162 7.78 -8.88 -3.46
C PHE A 162 7.97 -10.01 -2.46
N TYR A 163 8.36 -11.18 -2.97
CA TYR A 163 8.67 -12.35 -2.14
C TYR A 163 10.17 -12.38 -1.84
N ALA A 164 10.53 -12.15 -0.59
CA ALA A 164 11.90 -12.04 -0.13
C ALA A 164 12.67 -13.36 -0.25
N SER A 165 13.88 -13.27 -0.82
CA SER A 165 14.83 -14.38 -0.79
C SER A 165 15.44 -14.54 0.60
N GLU A 166 15.87 -15.75 0.96
CA GLU A 166 16.49 -16.01 2.27
C GLU A 166 17.70 -15.10 2.56
N SER A 167 18.43 -14.67 1.54
CA SER A 167 19.58 -13.75 1.65
C SER A 167 19.21 -12.37 2.19
N LEU A 168 17.95 -11.94 2.03
CA LEU A 168 17.43 -10.67 2.52
C LEU A 168 16.92 -10.77 3.97
N ILE A 169 16.81 -11.98 4.53
CA ILE A 169 16.25 -12.20 5.86
C ILE A 169 17.38 -12.29 6.89
N GLN A 170 17.33 -11.43 7.91
CA GLN A 170 18.18 -11.54 9.09
C GLN A 170 17.52 -12.46 10.12
N LYS A 171 17.85 -13.76 10.06
CA LYS A 171 17.32 -14.74 11.01
C LYS A 171 17.92 -14.52 12.41
N GLU A 172 17.05 -14.39 13.40
CA GLU A 172 17.39 -14.29 14.82
C GLU A 172 16.26 -14.87 15.68
N ALA A 173 16.52 -15.11 16.97
CA ALA A 173 15.51 -15.59 17.90
C ALA A 173 14.69 -14.41 18.42
N PHE A 174 13.36 -14.54 18.44
CA PHE A 174 12.49 -13.53 19.04
C PHE A 174 12.68 -13.49 20.56
N THR A 175 13.06 -12.33 21.10
CA THR A 175 13.39 -12.15 22.52
C THR A 175 12.57 -11.06 23.21
N LEU A 176 11.75 -10.30 22.48
CA LEU A 176 10.91 -9.25 23.07
C LEU A 176 9.75 -9.85 23.87
N SER A 177 9.39 -9.18 24.95
CA SER A 177 8.12 -9.42 25.66
C SER A 177 7.57 -8.11 26.19
N LEU A 178 6.24 -8.04 26.36
CA LEU A 178 5.55 -6.84 26.84
C LEU A 178 5.94 -6.46 28.27
N GLU A 179 6.33 -7.45 29.09
CA GLU A 179 6.78 -7.24 30.47
C GLU A 179 8.18 -6.62 30.57
N GLN A 180 8.91 -6.52 29.45
CA GLN A 180 10.18 -5.81 29.44
C GLN A 180 9.90 -4.32 29.63
N VAL A 181 10.52 -3.73 30.65
CA VAL A 181 10.32 -2.32 31.04
C VAL A 181 10.43 -1.35 29.86
N GLN A 182 11.37 -1.59 28.94
CA GLN A 182 11.54 -0.75 27.75
C GLN A 182 10.35 -0.85 26.80
N VAL A 183 9.82 -2.06 26.56
CA VAL A 183 8.66 -2.28 25.69
C VAL A 183 7.39 -1.70 26.30
N GLU A 184 7.19 -1.89 27.61
CA GLU A 184 6.06 -1.29 28.35
C GLU A 184 6.08 0.25 28.25
N GLN A 185 7.25 0.86 28.43
CA GLN A 185 7.40 2.31 28.28
C GLN A 185 7.09 2.78 26.87
N LEU A 186 7.52 2.04 25.84
CA LEU A 186 7.20 2.35 24.45
C LEU A 186 5.68 2.24 24.21
N ALA A 187 5.05 1.18 24.70
CA ALA A 187 3.61 1.00 24.54
C ALA A 187 2.79 2.13 25.19
N LYS A 188 3.19 2.57 26.40
CA LYS A 188 2.61 3.76 27.03
C LYS A 188 2.79 5.02 26.19
N GLN A 189 3.98 5.21 25.60
CA GLN A 189 4.24 6.36 24.72
C GLN A 189 3.41 6.32 23.42
N GLN A 190 3.09 5.13 22.91
CA GLN A 190 2.25 4.94 21.71
C GLN A 190 0.75 5.05 21.98
N LEU A 191 0.32 5.03 23.25
CA LEU A 191 -1.08 5.27 23.59
C LEU A 191 -1.39 6.77 23.40
N LYS A 192 -2.04 7.15 22.29
CA LYS A 192 -2.37 8.55 21.97
C LYS A 192 -3.84 8.85 22.26
N LEU A 193 -4.11 10.07 22.70
CA LEU A 193 -5.46 10.62 22.76
C LEU A 193 -5.82 11.20 21.39
N LEU A 194 -6.88 10.68 20.79
CA LEU A 194 -7.38 11.08 19.48
C LEU A 194 -8.89 11.34 19.53
N GLU A 195 -9.37 12.26 18.70
CA GLU A 195 -10.80 12.50 18.50
C GLU A 195 -11.28 11.67 17.29
N TYR A 196 -12.12 10.68 17.55
CA TYR A 196 -12.65 9.75 16.57
C TYR A 196 -14.09 10.14 16.18
N PRO A 197 -14.40 10.35 14.89
CA PRO A 197 -15.76 10.67 14.46
C PRO A 197 -16.65 9.42 14.42
N VAL A 198 -17.78 9.43 15.14
CA VAL A 198 -18.80 8.38 15.10
C VAL A 198 -19.98 8.84 14.26
N TYR A 199 -20.18 8.20 13.11
CA TYR A 199 -21.13 8.68 12.11
C TYR A 199 -22.59 8.50 12.55
N GLU A 200 -22.97 7.36 13.15
CA GLU A 200 -24.36 7.16 13.59
C GLU A 200 -24.78 8.17 14.68
N GLU A 201 -23.83 8.60 15.49
CA GLU A 201 -24.06 9.51 16.62
C GLU A 201 -23.80 10.98 16.26
N GLN A 202 -23.20 11.27 15.09
CA GLN A 202 -22.79 12.61 14.63
C GLN A 202 -21.99 13.37 15.70
N ARG A 203 -21.06 12.67 16.37
CA ARG A 203 -20.21 13.24 17.43
C ARG A 203 -18.78 12.73 17.37
N LEU A 204 -17.88 13.50 17.97
CA LEU A 204 -16.49 13.11 18.19
C LEU A 204 -16.37 12.40 19.54
N LEU A 205 -15.67 11.27 19.58
CA LEU A 205 -15.32 10.58 20.81
C LEU A 205 -13.83 10.80 21.14
N PRO A 206 -13.48 11.16 22.39
CA PRO A 206 -12.09 11.20 22.81
C PRO A 206 -11.66 9.78 23.16
N LEU A 207 -10.74 9.20 22.38
CA LEU A 207 -10.28 7.81 22.53
C LEU A 207 -8.78 7.76 22.81
N TYR A 208 -8.38 6.92 23.75
CA TYR A 208 -7.01 6.45 23.91
C TYR A 208 -6.81 5.17 23.12
N GLY A 209 -6.02 5.24 22.04
CA GLY A 209 -5.67 4.09 21.19
C GLY A 209 -4.15 3.98 21.02
N ILE A 210 -3.66 2.77 20.74
CA ILE A 210 -2.24 2.52 20.46
C ILE A 210 -2.01 2.66 18.96
N GLU A 211 -1.07 3.52 18.58
CA GLU A 211 -0.60 3.61 17.20
C GLU A 211 0.25 2.37 16.86
N GLU A 212 -0.03 1.71 15.72
CA GLU A 212 0.73 0.53 15.30
C GLU A 212 2.19 0.91 15.06
N VAL A 213 3.10 0.20 15.74
CA VAL A 213 4.54 0.38 15.57
C VAL A 213 5.27 -0.96 15.61
N TYR A 214 6.48 -0.98 15.04
CA TYR A 214 7.37 -2.13 15.11
C TYR A 214 8.53 -1.85 16.06
N VAL A 215 8.73 -2.73 17.03
CA VAL A 215 9.81 -2.65 18.01
C VAL A 215 10.95 -3.59 17.60
N THR A 216 12.16 -3.07 17.43
CA THR A 216 13.31 -3.89 17.02
C THR A 216 13.72 -4.89 18.10
N ASN A 217 13.98 -6.14 17.70
CA ASN A 217 14.18 -7.26 18.62
C ASN A 217 15.37 -7.10 19.59
N GLY A 218 16.41 -6.35 19.20
CA GLY A 218 17.65 -6.21 19.99
C GLY A 218 17.93 -4.83 20.62
N ARG A 219 17.25 -3.76 20.21
CA ARG A 219 17.55 -2.39 20.67
C ARG A 219 16.34 -1.61 21.19
N ALA A 220 15.14 -2.22 21.21
CA ALA A 220 13.89 -1.56 21.57
C ALA A 220 13.74 -0.17 20.90
N SER A 221 14.17 -0.06 19.64
CA SER A 221 13.92 1.12 18.81
C SER A 221 12.62 0.92 18.04
N ILE A 222 11.93 2.01 17.71
CA ILE A 222 10.67 1.97 16.97
C ILE A 222 10.92 2.21 15.47
N ILE A 223 10.28 1.41 14.64
CA ILE A 223 10.03 1.67 13.23
C ILE A 223 8.53 1.96 13.09
N PRO A 224 8.11 3.19 12.76
CA PRO A 224 6.68 3.51 12.68
C PRO A 224 6.03 2.92 11.42
N PHE A 225 4.73 2.59 11.49
CA PHE A 225 4.01 1.88 10.43
C PHE A 225 3.96 2.64 9.09
N GLU A 226 3.78 3.96 9.14
CA GLU A 226 3.77 4.81 7.93
C GLU A 226 5.07 4.68 7.12
N PHE A 227 6.19 4.35 7.78
CA PHE A 227 7.50 4.18 7.15
C PHE A 227 7.68 2.84 6.40
N ILE A 228 6.64 2.02 6.27
CA ILE A 228 6.72 0.73 5.56
C ILE A 228 5.86 0.72 4.29
N ILE A 229 4.76 1.47 4.27
CA ILE A 229 3.84 1.55 3.13
C ILE A 229 4.54 2.10 1.87
N HIS A 230 5.52 2.98 2.06
CA HIS A 230 6.32 3.53 0.96
C HIS A 230 7.79 3.13 1.14
N ALA A 231 8.11 1.84 0.91
CA ALA A 231 9.47 1.30 0.98
C ALA A 231 10.51 1.97 0.03
N GLY A 232 10.09 2.97 -0.75
CA GLY A 232 11.00 3.86 -1.48
C GLY A 232 11.85 4.70 -0.52
N SER A 233 13.03 5.13 -0.97
CA SER A 233 13.82 6.10 -0.22
C SER A 233 13.03 7.42 -0.11
N TRP A 234 12.84 7.93 1.10
CA TRP A 234 12.39 9.30 1.36
C TRP A 234 13.51 10.13 1.98
N LEU A 235 13.33 11.44 1.89
CA LEU A 235 14.05 12.41 2.69
C LEU A 235 13.09 13.01 3.69
N ASN A 236 13.39 12.84 4.97
CA ASN A 236 12.78 13.63 6.03
C ASN A 236 13.40 15.02 6.00
N ILE A 237 12.56 16.03 5.79
CA ILE A 237 13.02 17.43 5.68
C ILE A 237 12.59 18.22 6.91
N ASP A 238 11.36 18.00 7.39
CA ASP A 238 10.76 18.71 8.53
C ASP A 238 10.96 20.23 8.46
N GLN A 239 10.68 20.82 7.28
CA GLN A 239 10.86 22.24 7.01
C GLN A 239 9.51 22.96 6.93
N VAL A 240 9.39 24.08 7.65
CA VAL A 240 8.24 25.00 7.50
C VAL A 240 8.34 25.71 6.15
N ILE A 241 7.25 25.69 5.39
CA ILE A 241 7.17 26.30 4.06
C ILE A 241 6.61 27.72 4.18
N GLU A 242 7.42 28.69 3.77
CA GLU A 242 7.10 30.12 3.83
C GLU A 242 7.38 30.79 2.48
N TRP A 243 6.58 31.79 2.13
CA TRP A 243 6.78 32.63 0.96
C TRP A 243 6.46 34.09 1.27
N GLU A 244 7.29 35.01 0.79
CA GLU A 244 7.12 36.46 1.03
C GLU A 244 6.02 37.07 0.15
N GLN A 245 5.85 36.56 -1.07
CA GLN A 245 4.87 37.06 -2.03
C GLN A 245 4.09 35.89 -2.60
N ALA A 246 2.78 35.88 -2.38
CA ALA A 246 1.90 34.92 -3.03
C ALA A 246 1.84 35.17 -4.54
N LYS A 247 1.84 34.09 -5.31
CA LYS A 247 1.63 34.17 -6.75
C LYS A 247 0.15 34.46 -7.01
N THR A 248 -0.13 35.37 -7.93
CA THR A 248 -1.49 35.71 -8.34
C THR A 248 -2.08 34.74 -9.37
N GLN A 249 -1.25 33.91 -9.99
CA GLN A 249 -1.68 32.90 -10.94
C GLN A 249 -2.04 31.62 -10.20
N PRO A 250 -3.28 31.11 -10.33
CA PRO A 250 -3.66 29.84 -9.73
C PRO A 250 -2.91 28.69 -10.40
N LEU A 251 -2.70 27.61 -9.65
CA LEU A 251 -2.10 26.39 -10.19
C LEU A 251 -3.05 25.75 -11.21
N GLU A 252 -2.59 25.58 -12.45
CA GLU A 252 -3.30 24.78 -13.46
C GLU A 252 -2.99 23.30 -13.23
N LYS A 253 -3.98 22.55 -12.76
CA LYS A 253 -3.82 21.11 -12.52
C LYS A 253 -3.79 20.35 -13.84
N VAL A 254 -2.80 19.48 -14.00
CA VAL A 254 -2.63 18.60 -15.15
C VAL A 254 -2.97 17.17 -14.73
N ASP A 255 -3.60 16.42 -15.65
CA ASP A 255 -3.88 15.00 -15.44
C ASP A 255 -2.58 14.20 -15.29
N ILE A 256 -2.54 13.36 -14.26
CA ILE A 256 -1.38 12.51 -13.98
C ILE A 256 -1.49 11.26 -14.86
N GLU A 257 -0.54 11.10 -15.78
CA GLU A 257 -0.39 9.86 -16.55
C GLU A 257 0.21 8.78 -15.63
N TRP A 258 -0.63 7.85 -15.20
CA TRP A 258 -0.23 6.81 -14.25
C TRP A 258 0.50 5.66 -14.93
N GLN A 259 0.14 5.23 -16.14
CA GLN A 259 0.79 4.10 -16.81
C GLN A 259 1.42 4.54 -18.12
N LYS A 260 2.74 4.36 -18.22
CA LYS A 260 3.48 4.63 -19.44
C LYS A 260 3.76 3.33 -20.18
N THR A 261 3.26 3.23 -21.40
CA THR A 261 3.55 2.09 -22.27
C THR A 261 5.02 2.08 -22.69
N VAL A 262 5.58 0.88 -22.84
CA VAL A 262 6.96 0.66 -23.30
C VAL A 262 6.99 -0.25 -24.51
N THR A 263 8.10 -0.23 -25.24
CA THR A 263 8.30 -1.08 -26.42
C THR A 263 8.91 -2.44 -26.06
N VAL A 264 8.78 -3.42 -26.96
CA VAL A 264 9.41 -4.74 -26.81
C VAL A 264 10.94 -4.61 -26.78
N GLU A 265 11.49 -3.70 -27.58
CA GLU A 265 12.92 -3.44 -27.67
C GLU A 265 13.47 -2.95 -26.32
N GLN A 266 12.73 -2.09 -25.62
CA GLN A 266 13.11 -1.60 -24.29
C GLN A 266 13.09 -2.73 -23.25
N ALA A 267 12.07 -3.59 -23.28
CA ALA A 267 11.99 -4.76 -22.41
C ALA A 267 13.15 -5.75 -22.67
N VAL A 268 13.47 -6.02 -23.94
CA VAL A 268 14.59 -6.90 -24.34
C VAL A 268 15.94 -6.31 -23.97
N ALA A 269 16.09 -4.98 -24.05
CA ALA A 269 17.30 -4.27 -23.66
C ALA A 269 17.45 -4.13 -22.13
N CYS A 270 16.45 -4.55 -21.35
CA CYS A 270 16.39 -4.34 -19.90
C CYS A 270 16.64 -2.87 -19.51
N GLU A 271 16.03 -1.93 -20.25
CA GLU A 271 16.23 -0.51 -19.98
C GLU A 271 15.75 -0.19 -18.54
N PRO A 272 16.56 0.46 -17.70
CA PRO A 272 16.11 0.81 -16.36
C PRO A 272 14.99 1.83 -16.42
N HIS A 273 14.02 1.72 -15.52
CA HIS A 273 13.01 2.74 -15.33
C HIS A 273 13.69 4.05 -14.90
N PRO A 274 13.27 5.22 -15.43
CA PRO A 274 13.74 6.52 -14.95
C PRO A 274 13.59 6.74 -13.43
N ASP A 275 12.74 5.93 -12.80
CA ASP A 275 12.34 6.05 -11.40
C ASP A 275 13.23 5.21 -10.49
N SER A 276 14.02 4.27 -11.04
CA SER A 276 15.01 3.53 -10.26
C SER A 276 16.23 4.37 -9.89
N PHE A 277 16.39 5.55 -10.51
CA PHE A 277 17.51 6.43 -10.24
C PHE A 277 17.18 7.37 -9.07
N PRO A 278 18.05 7.45 -8.06
CA PRO A 278 17.83 8.32 -6.91
C PRO A 278 17.83 9.79 -7.34
N ILE A 279 17.00 10.60 -6.68
CA ILE A 279 16.99 12.05 -6.86
C ILE A 279 18.23 12.65 -6.19
N THR A 280 19.01 13.42 -6.95
CA THR A 280 20.23 14.09 -6.47
C THR A 280 19.91 15.26 -5.55
N GLU A 281 20.85 15.69 -4.72
CA GLU A 281 20.69 16.85 -3.82
C GLU A 281 20.26 18.12 -4.58
N ALA A 282 20.84 18.38 -5.75
CA ALA A 282 20.47 19.52 -6.59
C ALA A 282 19.03 19.44 -7.14
N GLU A 283 18.50 18.23 -7.34
CA GLU A 283 17.11 18.02 -7.74
C GLU A 283 16.16 18.14 -6.53
N GLN A 284 16.60 17.72 -5.33
CA GLN A 284 15.86 17.92 -4.09
C GLN A 284 15.64 19.40 -3.80
N GLU A 285 16.69 20.24 -3.92
CA GLU A 285 16.56 21.69 -3.75
C GLU A 285 15.55 22.31 -4.73
N LYS A 286 15.56 21.87 -5.99
CA LYS A 286 14.57 22.30 -6.99
C LYS A 286 13.16 21.84 -6.65
N ALA A 287 13.01 20.61 -6.14
CA ALA A 287 11.72 20.09 -5.72
C ALA A 287 11.16 20.88 -4.52
N VAL A 288 12.00 21.22 -3.52
CA VAL A 288 11.58 22.08 -2.40
C VAL A 288 11.15 23.46 -2.91
N ALA A 289 11.89 24.06 -3.85
CA ALA A 289 11.49 25.33 -4.47
C ALA A 289 10.15 25.21 -5.20
N ALA A 290 9.91 24.10 -5.91
CA ALA A 290 8.64 23.82 -6.56
C ALA A 290 7.48 23.69 -5.55
N VAL A 291 7.71 23.06 -4.39
CA VAL A 291 6.74 22.99 -3.29
C VAL A 291 6.36 24.39 -2.81
N VAL A 292 7.35 25.25 -2.53
CA VAL A 292 7.10 26.64 -2.09
C VAL A 292 6.26 27.38 -3.14
N GLU A 293 6.62 27.26 -4.42
CA GLU A 293 5.87 27.91 -5.51
C GLU A 293 4.45 27.36 -5.63
N GLY A 294 4.26 26.04 -5.66
CA GLY A 294 2.94 25.40 -5.76
C GLY A 294 2.04 25.73 -4.58
N MET A 295 2.58 25.77 -3.35
CA MET A 295 1.84 26.17 -2.15
C MET A 295 1.40 27.64 -2.22
N SER A 296 2.28 28.54 -2.70
CA SER A 296 1.96 29.95 -2.85
C SER A 296 0.83 30.21 -3.87
N GLN A 297 0.61 29.28 -4.81
CA GLN A 297 -0.46 29.34 -5.81
C GLN A 297 -1.77 28.69 -5.32
N LEU A 298 -1.68 27.54 -4.63
CA LEU A 298 -2.83 26.78 -4.12
C LEU A 298 -3.45 27.42 -2.88
N TYR A 299 -2.61 27.82 -1.93
CA TYR A 299 -3.02 28.38 -0.64
C TYR A 299 -2.29 29.70 -0.35
N PRO A 300 -2.52 30.77 -1.13
CA PRO A 300 -1.80 32.05 -1.03
C PRO A 300 -1.67 32.65 0.38
N SER A 301 -2.64 32.38 1.27
CA SER A 301 -2.74 32.94 2.62
C SER A 301 -2.12 32.07 3.72
N ASP A 302 -1.64 30.87 3.37
CA ASP A 302 -1.25 29.85 4.35
C ASP A 302 0.27 29.79 4.58
N SER A 303 1.00 30.86 4.25
CA SER A 303 2.46 30.91 4.45
C SER A 303 2.80 30.64 5.92
N GLY A 304 3.72 29.71 6.16
CA GLY A 304 4.15 29.31 7.50
C GLY A 304 3.22 28.32 8.22
N GLN A 305 2.04 28.01 7.67
CA GLN A 305 1.10 27.07 8.31
C GLN A 305 1.41 25.61 7.99
N TRP A 306 2.28 25.36 7.01
CA TRP A 306 2.57 24.03 6.48
C TRP A 306 4.02 23.61 6.75
N VAL A 307 4.20 22.33 7.07
CA VAL A 307 5.49 21.67 7.22
C VAL A 307 5.63 20.63 6.11
N LEU A 308 6.66 20.77 5.29
CA LEU A 308 7.10 19.72 4.38
C LEU A 308 7.76 18.63 5.22
N LYS A 309 7.05 17.51 5.37
CA LYS A 309 7.52 16.36 6.14
C LYS A 309 8.47 15.52 5.33
N THR A 310 8.07 15.20 4.12
CA THR A 310 8.72 14.16 3.34
C THR A 310 8.76 14.54 1.86
N LEU A 311 9.93 14.37 1.25
CA LEU A 311 10.05 14.23 -0.20
C LEU A 311 10.33 12.77 -0.53
N HIS A 312 9.56 12.22 -1.46
CA HIS A 312 9.86 10.92 -2.01
C HIS A 312 11.11 11.06 -2.90
N LEU A 313 12.20 10.35 -2.56
CA LEU A 313 13.50 10.43 -3.27
C LEU A 313 13.54 9.60 -4.55
N HIS A 314 12.41 9.02 -4.92
CA HIS A 314 12.21 8.35 -6.18
C HIS A 314 11.12 9.05 -6.94
N ARG A 315 11.27 9.05 -8.26
CA ARG A 315 10.17 9.41 -9.13
C ARG A 315 9.14 8.29 -9.00
N HIS A 316 7.88 8.66 -8.90
CA HIS A 316 6.77 7.74 -9.01
C HIS A 316 6.02 8.09 -10.30
N ARG A 317 6.22 7.25 -11.31
CA ARG A 317 5.72 7.41 -12.68
C ARG A 317 6.11 8.76 -13.29
N GLY A 318 7.36 9.19 -13.04
CA GLY A 318 7.89 10.46 -13.54
C GLY A 318 7.57 11.70 -12.69
N TYR A 319 6.91 11.55 -11.54
CA TYR A 319 6.59 12.63 -10.62
C TYR A 319 7.33 12.49 -9.30
N ILE A 320 7.66 13.59 -8.64
CA ILE A 320 8.15 13.62 -7.27
C ILE A 320 6.96 13.96 -6.37
N GLU A 321 6.74 13.13 -5.36
CA GLU A 321 5.66 13.33 -4.38
C GLU A 321 6.21 14.06 -3.14
N ALA A 322 5.54 15.14 -2.75
CA ALA A 322 5.85 15.90 -1.55
C ALA A 322 4.68 15.85 -0.58
N ILE A 323 4.93 15.39 0.66
CA ILE A 323 3.92 15.29 1.71
C ILE A 323 4.03 16.47 2.66
N LEU A 324 2.97 17.27 2.73
CA LEU A 324 2.83 18.38 3.66
C LEU A 324 1.78 18.09 4.72
N ARG A 325 2.05 18.57 5.94
CA ARG A 325 1.16 18.51 7.10
C ARG A 325 1.05 19.90 7.72
N GLU A 326 -0.02 20.13 8.48
CA GLU A 326 -0.16 21.35 9.26
C GLU A 326 0.92 21.43 10.35
N GLN A 327 1.43 22.63 10.59
CA GLN A 327 2.42 22.88 11.64
C GLN A 327 1.86 22.56 13.03
N THR A 328 0.58 22.86 13.24
CA THR A 328 -0.15 22.54 14.48
C THR A 328 -1.27 21.56 14.13
N PRO A 329 -1.00 20.23 14.22
CA PRO A 329 -2.01 19.24 13.87
C PRO A 329 -3.17 19.25 14.86
N SER A 330 -4.38 18.98 14.36
CA SER A 330 -5.55 18.75 15.19
C SER A 330 -5.44 17.43 15.98
N LYS A 331 -6.27 17.28 17.00
CA LYS A 331 -6.38 16.02 17.76
C LYS A 331 -7.23 14.96 17.06
N ARG A 332 -7.82 15.28 15.90
CA ARG A 332 -8.65 14.35 15.14
C ARG A 332 -7.80 13.18 14.64
N VAL A 333 -8.39 11.99 14.62
CA VAL A 333 -7.75 10.78 14.08
C VAL A 333 -7.34 10.98 12.61
N PHE A 334 -8.15 11.69 11.84
CA PHE A 334 -7.83 12.08 10.46
C PHE A 334 -7.22 13.48 10.45
N GLN A 335 -5.89 13.53 10.41
CA GLN A 335 -5.15 14.78 10.27
C GLN A 335 -5.02 15.20 8.81
N ARG A 336 -5.01 16.52 8.57
CA ARG A 336 -4.86 17.07 7.22
C ARG A 336 -3.55 16.62 6.59
N LYS A 337 -3.63 16.16 5.33
CA LYS A 337 -2.53 15.69 4.50
C LYS A 337 -2.70 16.33 3.13
N LEU A 338 -1.65 17.00 2.68
CA LEU A 338 -1.56 17.48 1.31
C LEU A 338 -0.42 16.75 0.61
N VAL A 339 -0.70 16.19 -0.55
CA VAL A 339 0.30 15.58 -1.43
C VAL A 339 0.41 16.44 -2.68
N LEU A 340 1.58 17.02 -2.93
CA LEU A 340 1.89 17.71 -4.18
C LEU A 340 2.62 16.78 -5.14
N PHE A 341 2.22 16.81 -6.40
CA PHE A 341 2.88 16.11 -7.50
C PHE A 341 3.71 17.10 -8.30
N ILE A 342 5.01 16.85 -8.36
CA ILE A 342 5.99 17.69 -9.03
C ILE A 342 6.51 16.95 -10.26
N ASP A 343 6.43 17.57 -11.43
CA ASP A 343 7.03 17.00 -12.64
C ASP A 343 8.55 16.87 -12.47
N ALA A 344 9.08 15.65 -12.56
CA ALA A 344 10.48 15.39 -12.23
C ALA A 344 11.49 15.84 -13.29
N GLN A 345 11.03 16.37 -14.43
CA GLN A 345 11.88 16.96 -15.48
C GLN A 345 11.87 18.48 -15.39
N ARG A 346 10.68 19.06 -15.20
CA ARG A 346 10.46 20.52 -15.18
C ARG A 346 10.61 21.12 -13.79
N PHE A 347 10.49 20.31 -12.73
CA PHE A 347 10.47 20.73 -11.33
C PHE A 347 9.42 21.81 -11.08
N VAL A 348 8.21 21.56 -11.55
CA VAL A 348 7.03 22.40 -11.29
C VAL A 348 5.94 21.54 -10.68
N THR A 349 5.22 22.08 -9.70
CA THR A 349 4.01 21.43 -9.21
C THR A 349 2.99 21.39 -10.34
N VAL A 350 2.41 20.22 -10.59
CA VAL A 350 1.43 20.01 -11.67
C VAL A 350 0.09 19.52 -11.14
N ASN A 351 0.05 18.96 -9.93
CA ASN A 351 -1.19 18.51 -9.31
C ASN A 351 -1.04 18.48 -7.79
N ALA A 352 -2.19 18.40 -7.10
CA ALA A 352 -2.27 18.32 -5.66
C ALA A 352 -3.52 17.54 -5.21
N MET A 353 -3.33 16.69 -4.21
CA MET A 353 -4.40 15.97 -3.51
C MET A 353 -4.43 16.41 -2.05
N ASP A 354 -5.55 16.99 -1.63
CA ASP A 354 -5.81 17.42 -0.25
C ASP A 354 -6.95 16.57 0.32
N ASN A 355 -6.76 16.03 1.52
CA ASN A 355 -7.81 15.31 2.22
C ASN A 355 -8.75 16.23 3.03
N LEU A 356 -8.58 17.55 2.97
CA LEU A 356 -9.45 18.52 3.65
C LEU A 356 -10.94 18.29 3.39
N PRO A 357 -11.43 18.08 2.15
CA PRO A 357 -12.87 17.87 1.92
C PRO A 357 -13.45 16.65 2.66
N PHE A 358 -12.62 15.64 2.90
CA PHE A 358 -13.02 14.47 3.70
C PHE A 358 -13.07 14.81 5.20
N ILE A 359 -12.15 15.64 5.69
CA ILE A 359 -12.11 16.07 7.10
C ILE A 359 -13.28 17.01 7.42
N GLU A 360 -13.61 17.92 6.50
CA GLU A 360 -14.71 18.89 6.64
C GLU A 360 -16.08 18.22 6.76
N MET A 361 -16.24 16.96 6.32
CA MET A 361 -17.47 16.19 6.51
C MET A 361 -17.84 16.00 7.99
N PHE A 362 -16.88 16.17 8.91
CA PHE A 362 -17.05 15.99 10.35
C PHE A 362 -17.10 17.33 11.12
N ASP A 363 -17.09 18.48 10.44
CA ASP A 363 -17.06 19.78 11.12
C ASP A 363 -18.37 20.11 11.86
N ASP A 364 -19.49 19.57 11.37
CA ASP A 364 -20.81 19.73 12.01
C ASP A 364 -21.04 18.75 13.18
N PHE A 365 -20.09 17.85 13.46
CA PHE A 365 -20.23 16.87 14.53
C PHE A 365 -20.15 17.54 15.90
N GLN A 366 -20.88 16.99 16.87
CA GLN A 366 -20.74 17.44 18.25
C GLN A 366 -19.31 17.22 18.74
N ALA A 367 -18.73 18.24 19.38
CA ALA A 367 -17.39 18.19 19.94
C ALA A 367 -17.24 17.06 20.98
N ALA A 368 -16.00 16.58 21.14
CA ALA A 368 -15.67 15.54 22.09
C ALA A 368 -15.96 15.98 23.54
N ASP A 369 -16.46 15.03 24.32
CA ASP A 369 -16.67 15.19 25.75
C ASP A 369 -15.35 15.46 26.50
N GLU A 370 -15.44 16.02 27.71
CA GLU A 370 -14.26 16.30 28.52
C GLU A 370 -13.54 14.99 28.91
N VAL A 371 -12.22 15.01 28.82
CA VAL A 371 -11.37 13.88 29.21
C VAL A 371 -11.33 13.77 30.73
N VAL A 372 -11.82 12.65 31.26
CA VAL A 372 -11.86 12.34 32.70
C VAL A 372 -10.81 11.30 33.07
N ILE A 373 -10.48 10.40 32.15
CA ILE A 373 -9.52 9.31 32.36
C ILE A 373 -8.13 9.73 31.91
N SER A 374 -7.12 9.40 32.70
CA SER A 374 -5.72 9.64 32.33
C SER A 374 -5.18 8.57 31.37
N GLN A 375 -4.11 8.92 30.64
CA GLN A 375 -3.40 7.99 29.77
C GLN A 375 -2.91 6.74 30.52
N ASP A 376 -2.39 6.90 31.75
CA ASP A 376 -1.91 5.78 32.56
C ASP A 376 -3.05 4.83 32.96
N GLU A 377 -4.21 5.37 33.36
CA GLU A 377 -5.38 4.56 33.69
C GLU A 377 -5.93 3.81 32.46
N ALA A 378 -5.96 4.47 31.29
CA ALA A 378 -6.35 3.84 30.04
C ALA A 378 -5.40 2.69 29.66
N TYR A 379 -4.09 2.89 29.81
CA TYR A 379 -3.10 1.85 29.58
C TYR A 379 -3.31 0.64 30.49
N VAL A 380 -3.49 0.87 31.79
CA VAL A 380 -3.73 -0.21 32.76
C VAL A 380 -4.96 -1.03 32.37
N LYS A 381 -6.06 -0.37 31.97
CA LYS A 381 -7.29 -1.05 31.52
C LYS A 381 -7.05 -1.96 30.31
N LEU A 382 -6.34 -1.49 29.29
CA LEU A 382 -6.04 -2.29 28.09
C LEU A 382 -5.11 -3.46 28.42
N ASN A 383 -4.08 -3.20 29.23
CA ASN A 383 -3.08 -4.19 29.61
C ASN A 383 -3.64 -5.30 30.51
N GLU A 384 -4.45 -4.97 31.52
CA GLU A 384 -5.08 -5.96 32.42
C GLU A 384 -6.03 -6.91 31.70
N LYS A 385 -6.63 -6.45 30.59
CA LYS A 385 -7.49 -7.27 29.72
C LYS A 385 -6.70 -8.08 28.69
N GLY A 386 -5.38 -7.87 28.58
CA GLY A 386 -4.54 -8.54 27.59
C GLY A 386 -4.85 -8.11 26.16
N PHE A 387 -5.33 -6.88 25.94
CA PHE A 387 -5.68 -6.37 24.61
C PHE A 387 -4.48 -5.78 23.85
N ILE A 388 -3.37 -5.53 24.53
CA ILE A 388 -2.13 -5.07 23.89
C ILE A 388 -1.38 -6.31 23.40
N GLU A 389 -1.13 -6.37 22.09
CA GLU A 389 -0.50 -7.50 21.43
C GLU A 389 0.92 -7.15 21.00
N LEU A 390 1.84 -8.10 21.19
CA LEU A 390 3.20 -8.03 20.66
C LEU A 390 3.51 -9.29 19.87
N THR A 391 3.41 -9.22 18.55
CA THR A 391 3.58 -10.38 17.67
C THR A 391 4.86 -10.29 16.83
N PRO A 392 5.60 -11.38 16.62
CA PRO A 392 6.80 -11.36 15.80
C PRO A 392 6.46 -11.08 14.32
N VAL A 393 7.28 -10.25 13.67
CA VAL A 393 7.14 -9.88 12.26
C VAL A 393 8.51 -9.49 11.70
N TYR A 394 8.78 -9.87 10.46
CA TYR A 394 9.97 -9.42 9.73
C TYR A 394 9.68 -8.09 9.04
N VAL A 395 10.41 -7.05 9.40
CA VAL A 395 10.21 -5.69 8.86
C VAL A 395 11.37 -5.31 7.96
N TYR A 396 11.08 -4.80 6.77
CA TYR A 396 12.13 -4.30 5.89
C TYR A 396 12.77 -3.05 6.48
N HIS A 397 14.09 -3.08 6.68
CA HIS A 397 14.87 -1.95 7.15
C HIS A 397 15.62 -1.30 5.98
N PRO A 398 15.22 -0.11 5.51
CA PRO A 398 15.78 0.50 4.30
C PRO A 398 17.30 0.70 4.35
N GLU A 399 17.84 1.16 5.49
CA GLU A 399 19.29 1.37 5.63
C GLU A 399 20.11 0.08 5.57
N LEU A 400 19.60 -1.00 6.17
CA LEU A 400 20.26 -2.31 6.17
C LEU A 400 19.97 -3.11 4.88
N LYS A 401 18.95 -2.70 4.12
CA LYS A 401 18.42 -3.39 2.94
C LYS A 401 18.08 -4.86 3.21
N LYS A 402 17.57 -5.13 4.41
CA LYS A 402 17.24 -6.47 4.90
C LYS A 402 15.97 -6.45 5.72
N TYR A 403 15.28 -7.57 5.77
CA TYR A 403 14.22 -7.82 6.72
C TYR A 403 14.82 -8.20 8.07
N VAL A 404 14.47 -7.44 9.11
CA VAL A 404 14.91 -7.65 10.49
C VAL A 404 13.73 -8.08 11.35
N LEU A 405 13.97 -8.97 12.32
CA LEU A 405 12.91 -9.43 13.20
C LEU A 405 12.51 -8.30 14.18
N CYS A 406 11.23 -8.00 14.24
CA CYS A 406 10.62 -7.00 15.11
C CYS A 406 9.41 -7.59 15.83
N GLY A 407 8.96 -6.92 16.89
CA GLY A 407 7.64 -7.13 17.48
C GLY A 407 6.68 -6.06 16.99
N LYS A 408 5.59 -6.45 16.33
CA LYS A 408 4.47 -5.55 16.02
C LYS A 408 3.71 -5.30 17.31
N LEU A 409 3.71 -4.05 17.77
CA LEU A 409 2.90 -3.60 18.89
C LEU A 409 1.58 -3.06 18.34
N ASP A 410 0.47 -3.67 18.75
CA ASP A 410 -0.85 -3.38 18.21
C ASP A 410 -1.92 -3.52 19.31
N CYS A 411 -3.05 -2.84 19.15
CA CYS A 411 -4.21 -2.98 20.02
C CYS A 411 -5.50 -2.65 19.24
N PRO A 412 -6.37 -3.65 18.98
CA PRO A 412 -7.62 -3.43 18.25
C PRO A 412 -8.71 -2.73 19.10
N TYR A 413 -8.38 -2.34 20.33
CA TYR A 413 -9.29 -1.69 21.27
C TYR A 413 -8.78 -0.31 21.67
N ALA A 414 -9.72 0.57 22.00
CA ALA A 414 -9.45 1.88 22.56
C ALA A 414 -10.25 2.12 23.84
N VAL A 415 -9.80 3.05 24.67
CA VAL A 415 -10.53 3.48 25.86
C VAL A 415 -11.15 4.84 25.61
N ASN A 416 -12.47 4.95 25.75
CA ASN A 416 -13.14 6.24 25.76
C ASN A 416 -12.67 7.05 26.97
N ALA A 417 -12.04 8.19 26.71
CA ALA A 417 -11.39 9.03 27.70
C ALA A 417 -12.38 9.80 28.58
N ALA A 418 -13.66 9.93 28.16
CA ALA A 418 -14.68 10.64 28.91
C ALA A 418 -15.37 9.75 29.98
N ASN A 419 -15.57 8.46 29.69
CA ASN A 419 -16.29 7.54 30.59
C ASN A 419 -15.47 6.30 31.03
N GLY A 420 -14.34 6.05 30.37
CA GLY A 420 -13.46 4.91 30.64
C GLY A 420 -13.93 3.56 30.09
N GLU A 421 -14.90 3.55 29.18
CA GLU A 421 -15.38 2.36 28.48
C GLU A 421 -14.34 1.85 27.48
N ILE A 422 -14.21 0.53 27.34
CA ILE A 422 -13.34 -0.09 26.33
C ILE A 422 -14.18 -0.39 25.10
N MET A 423 -13.71 0.04 23.93
CA MET A 423 -14.41 -0.06 22.65
C MET A 423 -13.50 -0.77 21.65
N GLU A 424 -14.06 -1.64 20.81
CA GLU A 424 -13.33 -2.28 19.70
C GLU A 424 -13.34 -1.34 18.51
N LEU A 425 -12.16 -0.98 17.99
CA LEU A 425 -12.01 0.05 16.95
C LEU A 425 -12.75 -0.27 15.64
N ASN A 426 -12.92 -1.55 15.29
CA ASN A 426 -13.63 -1.97 14.09
C ASN A 426 -15.17 -1.97 14.24
N SER A 427 -15.66 -1.72 15.45
CA SER A 427 -17.08 -1.76 15.81
C SER A 427 -17.61 -0.37 16.23
N ILE A 428 -16.76 0.66 16.13
CA ILE A 428 -17.09 2.10 16.28
C ILE A 428 -17.36 2.66 14.89
#